data_AF-A0A1V5G8G1-F1
#
_entry.id   AF-A0A1V5G8G1-F1
#
_cell.length_a   1.000
_cell.length_b   1.000
_cell.length_c   1.000
_cell.angle_alpha   90.00
_cell.angle_beta   90.00
_cell.angle_gamma   90.00
#
_symmetry.space_group_name_H-M   'P 1'
#
loop_
_entity.id
_entity.type
_entity.pdbx_description
1 polymer ?
#
loop_
_entity_poly.entity_id
_entity_poly.type
_entity_poly.pdbx_seq_one_letter_code
_entity_poly.pdbx_strand_id
1 'polypeptide(L)'
;MPQLSDLRESGAIEQDADMVMFLYRPEYYDITHNEMGEQNRGETHVRIAKHRNGSLETIKLTALLHIQKFVEDEGGGFGTSGLPENWKPVRDVDGDGGAKVFIQTGSKMNDLQDEEETPF
;
A
#
# COMPACT_ATOMS: atom_id res chain seq x y z
N MET A 1 -14.70 10.61 9.36
CA MET A 1 -13.83 9.49 8.96
C MET A 1 -14.51 8.17 9.28
N PRO A 2 -14.50 7.18 8.37
CA PRO A 2 -15.12 5.86 8.57
C PRO A 2 -14.40 5.03 9.65
N GLN A 3 -15.13 4.20 10.40
CA GLN A 3 -14.64 3.43 11.55
C GLN A 3 -15.09 1.97 11.50
N LEU A 4 -14.39 1.08 12.23
CA LEU A 4 -14.77 -0.34 12.34
C LEU A 4 -16.17 -0.53 12.95
N SER A 5 -16.59 0.38 13.83
CA SER A 5 -17.96 0.37 14.37
C SER A 5 -19.02 0.46 13.29
N ASP A 6 -18.72 1.10 12.17
CA ASP A 6 -19.65 1.32 11.07
C ASP A 6 -19.95 0.02 10.31
N LEU A 7 -19.13 -1.02 10.51
CA LEU A 7 -19.33 -2.36 9.94
C LEU A 7 -20.17 -3.28 10.83
N ARG A 8 -20.43 -2.91 12.09
CA ARG A 8 -21.19 -3.74 13.05
C ARG A 8 -22.61 -4.02 12.58
N GLU A 9 -23.20 -3.07 11.85
CA GLU A 9 -24.53 -3.21 11.26
C GLU A 9 -24.56 -4.24 10.12
N SER A 10 -23.39 -4.58 9.56
CA SER A 10 -23.24 -5.57 8.50
C SER A 10 -23.05 -7.01 9.04
N GLY A 11 -23.18 -7.20 10.36
CA GLY A 11 -22.91 -8.47 11.04
C GLY A 11 -21.46 -8.63 11.44
N ALA A 12 -21.04 -9.84 11.87
CA ALA A 12 -19.71 -10.12 12.41
C ALA A 12 -18.56 -10.03 11.37
N ILE A 13 -18.78 -9.40 10.21
CA ILE A 13 -17.80 -9.28 9.13
C ILE A 13 -16.56 -8.51 9.58
N GLU A 14 -16.70 -7.55 10.52
CA GLU A 14 -15.53 -6.86 11.06
C GLU A 14 -14.65 -7.80 11.88
N GLN A 15 -15.20 -8.87 12.44
CA GLN A 15 -14.45 -9.86 13.23
C GLN A 15 -13.75 -10.87 12.33
N ASP A 16 -14.41 -11.29 11.25
CA ASP A 16 -13.93 -12.35 10.35
C ASP A 16 -12.86 -11.89 9.36
N ALA A 17 -12.88 -10.62 8.94
CA ALA A 17 -11.92 -10.09 7.97
C ALA A 17 -10.48 -10.09 8.48
N ASP A 18 -9.51 -10.48 7.65
CA ASP A 18 -8.08 -10.38 7.99
C ASP A 18 -7.56 -8.94 7.89
N MET A 19 -8.10 -8.19 6.94
CA MET A 19 -7.79 -6.78 6.72
C MET A 19 -9.06 -5.98 6.42
N VAL A 20 -9.15 -4.77 6.96
CA VAL A 20 -10.21 -3.81 6.66
C VAL A 20 -9.57 -2.49 6.27
N MET A 21 -9.93 -1.99 5.10
CA MET A 21 -9.47 -0.70 4.60
C MET A 21 -10.66 0.22 4.37
N PHE A 22 -10.52 1.48 4.78
CA PHE A 22 -11.49 2.52 4.52
C PHE A 22 -10.95 3.51 3.50
N LEU A 23 -11.81 3.91 2.56
CA LEU A 23 -11.56 5.04 1.68
C LEU A 23 -12.20 6.28 2.27
N TYR A 24 -11.40 7.34 2.42
CA TYR A 24 -11.86 8.64 2.87
C TYR A 24 -11.42 9.71 1.89
N ARG A 25 -12.35 10.51 1.40
CA ARG A 25 -12.09 11.63 0.49
C ARG A 25 -12.54 12.92 1.15
N PRO A 26 -11.62 13.81 1.56
CA PRO A 26 -11.98 15.11 2.15
C PRO A 26 -12.94 15.92 1.27
N GLU A 27 -12.69 15.93 -0.04
CA GLU A 27 -13.51 16.64 -1.05
C GLU A 27 -14.97 16.17 -1.06
N TYR A 28 -15.26 14.91 -0.72
CA TYR A 28 -16.64 14.40 -0.64
C TYR A 28 -17.44 15.05 0.51
N TYR A 29 -16.75 15.58 1.51
CA TYR A 29 -17.35 16.24 2.68
C TYR A 29 -17.19 17.77 2.62
N ASP A 30 -17.02 18.34 1.42
CA ASP A 30 -16.79 19.78 1.18
C ASP A 30 -15.52 20.35 1.85
N ILE A 31 -14.59 19.49 2.28
CA ILE A 31 -13.29 19.90 2.81
C ILE A 31 -12.34 20.03 1.63
N THR A 32 -12.23 21.25 1.10
CA THR A 32 -11.47 21.57 -0.13
C THR A 32 -10.06 22.11 0.11
N HIS A 33 -9.74 22.41 1.37
CA HIS A 33 -8.42 22.91 1.78
C HIS A 33 -7.91 22.08 2.96
N ASN A 34 -6.63 21.75 2.96
CA ASN A 34 -5.97 21.10 4.09
C ASN A 34 -5.69 22.11 5.22
N GLU A 35 -5.14 21.64 6.35
CA GLU A 35 -4.81 22.49 7.51
C GLU A 35 -3.82 23.62 7.18
N MET A 36 -3.07 23.50 6.08
CA MET A 36 -2.12 24.51 5.59
C MET A 36 -2.72 25.44 4.54
N GLY A 37 -4.01 25.30 4.21
CA GLY A 37 -4.71 26.13 3.23
C GLY A 37 -4.44 25.74 1.77
N GLU A 38 -3.88 24.56 1.51
CA GLU A 38 -3.64 24.06 0.16
C GLU A 38 -4.85 23.27 -0.34
N GLN A 39 -5.12 23.32 -1.65
CA GLN A 39 -6.21 22.57 -2.25
C GLN A 39 -5.92 21.06 -2.18
N ASN A 40 -6.83 20.30 -1.59
CA ASN A 40 -6.75 18.84 -1.44
C ASN A 40 -7.60 18.10 -2.50
N ARG A 41 -7.74 18.69 -3.68
CA ARG A 41 -8.64 18.19 -4.71
C ARG A 41 -8.15 16.83 -5.23
N GLY A 42 -9.05 15.84 -5.27
CA GLY A 42 -8.68 14.47 -5.64
C GLY A 42 -7.92 13.71 -4.55
N GLU A 43 -7.60 14.32 -3.40
CA GLU A 43 -6.96 13.61 -2.28
C GLU A 43 -7.86 12.48 -1.76
N THR A 44 -7.28 11.29 -1.62
CA THR A 44 -7.95 10.13 -1.07
C THR A 44 -7.04 9.45 -0.07
N HIS A 45 -7.56 9.20 1.13
CA HIS A 45 -6.90 8.44 2.18
C HIS A 45 -7.41 7.02 2.18
N VAL A 46 -6.49 6.06 2.03
CA VAL A 46 -6.74 4.64 2.24
C VAL A 46 -6.22 4.28 3.61
N ARG A 47 -7.12 4.07 4.57
CA ARG A 47 -6.76 3.75 5.95
C ARG A 47 -6.93 2.26 6.21
N ILE A 48 -5.84 1.59 6.55
CA ILE A 48 -5.83 0.22 7.07
C ILE A 48 -6.32 0.28 8.51
N ALA A 49 -7.58 -0.06 8.75
CA ALA A 49 -8.20 -0.02 10.07
C ALA A 49 -8.13 -1.34 10.83
N LYS A 50 -7.93 -2.45 10.13
CA LYS A 50 -7.63 -3.77 10.70
C LYS A 50 -6.58 -4.46 9.85
N HIS A 51 -5.61 -5.08 10.49
CA HIS A 51 -4.63 -5.95 9.86
C HIS A 51 -4.16 -6.98 10.89
N ARG A 52 -4.57 -8.25 10.75
CA ARG A 52 -4.22 -9.31 11.74
C ARG A 52 -2.72 -9.60 11.82
N ASN A 53 -1.97 -9.33 10.75
CA ASN A 53 -0.56 -9.71 10.60
C ASN A 53 0.38 -8.53 10.30
N GLY A 54 -0.03 -7.29 10.57
CA GLY A 54 0.85 -6.14 10.34
C GLY A 54 0.33 -4.84 10.91
N SER A 55 0.99 -3.74 10.54
CA SER A 55 0.69 -2.40 11.05
C SER A 55 -0.59 -1.82 10.44
N LEU A 56 -1.18 -0.91 11.20
CA LEU A 56 -2.19 0.02 10.70
C LEU A 56 -1.47 1.22 10.09
N GLU A 57 -1.95 1.69 8.95
CA GLU A 57 -1.35 2.80 8.21
C GLU A 57 -2.42 3.57 7.44
N THR A 58 -2.15 4.83 7.13
CA THR A 58 -2.99 5.63 6.24
C THR A 58 -2.16 6.06 5.05
N ILE A 59 -2.56 5.60 3.87
CA ILE A 59 -1.87 5.85 2.61
C ILE A 59 -2.62 6.97 1.89
N LYS A 60 -1.90 8.00 1.46
CA LYS A 60 -2.44 9.09 0.65
C LYS A 60 -2.27 8.76 -0.83
N LEU A 61 -3.37 8.86 -1.58
CA LEU A 61 -3.45 8.65 -3.02
C LEU A 61 -4.20 9.81 -3.67
N THR A 62 -4.05 9.94 -4.99
CA THR A 62 -4.83 10.87 -5.80
C THR A 62 -5.86 10.10 -6.63
N ALA A 63 -7.13 10.49 -6.54
CA ALA A 63 -8.25 9.87 -7.27
C ALA A 63 -8.59 10.64 -8.55
N LEU A 64 -8.41 9.98 -9.68
CA LEU A 64 -8.86 10.42 -11.00
C LEU A 64 -10.27 9.90 -11.25
N LEU A 65 -11.27 10.58 -10.67
CA LEU A 65 -12.67 10.12 -10.68
C LEU A 65 -13.28 9.94 -12.07
N HIS A 66 -12.84 10.75 -13.04
CA HIS A 66 -13.32 10.70 -14.42
C HIS A 66 -13.02 9.34 -15.10
N ILE A 67 -12.04 8.60 -14.60
CA ILE A 67 -11.65 7.25 -15.07
C ILE A 67 -11.65 6.21 -13.94
N GLN A 68 -12.19 6.56 -12.76
CA GLN A 68 -12.18 5.72 -11.55
C GLN A 68 -10.81 5.09 -11.24
N LYS A 69 -9.72 5.87 -11.38
CA LYS A 69 -8.35 5.39 -11.14
C LYS A 69 -7.74 6.07 -9.92
N PHE A 70 -7.01 5.31 -9.09
CA PHE A 70 -6.15 5.85 -8.05
C PHE A 70 -4.70 5.85 -8.54
N VAL A 71 -3.98 6.93 -8.26
CA VAL A 71 -2.55 7.06 -8.55
C VAL A 71 -1.80 7.44 -7.28
N GLU A 72 -0.52 7.08 -7.22
CA GLU A 72 0.37 7.49 -6.15
C GLU A 72 0.45 9.02 -6.10
N ASP A 73 0.43 9.58 -4.90
CA ASP A 73 0.59 11.02 -4.72
C ASP A 73 2.07 11.39 -4.84
N GLU A 74 2.46 12.00 -5.96
CA GLU A 74 3.86 12.37 -6.24
C GLU A 74 4.40 13.48 -5.30
N GLY A 75 3.52 14.13 -4.52
CA GLY A 75 3.87 15.23 -3.62
C GLY A 75 4.42 14.81 -2.25
N GLY A 76 4.23 13.56 -1.85
CA GLY A 76 4.80 12.99 -0.63
C GLY A 76 5.75 11.90 -1.03
N GLY A 77 7.06 12.13 -0.89
CA GLY A 77 8.07 11.13 -1.19
C GLY A 77 7.73 9.81 -0.50
N PHE A 78 7.18 8.87 -1.26
CA PHE A 78 7.32 7.44 -1.01
C PHE A 78 8.79 7.08 -1.28
N GLY A 79 9.71 7.77 -0.61
CA GLY A 79 11.04 7.25 -0.39
C GLY A 79 10.79 6.03 0.46
N THR A 80 10.82 4.85 -0.14
CA THR A 80 11.65 3.67 0.22
C THR A 80 12.02 3.44 1.70
N SER A 81 11.33 4.05 2.66
CA SER A 81 11.73 4.24 4.04
C SER A 81 10.89 3.37 4.99
N GLY A 82 9.93 2.63 4.45
CA GLY A 82 9.16 1.59 5.14
C GLY A 82 9.14 0.25 4.40
N LEU A 83 9.75 0.14 3.23
CA LEU A 83 9.93 -1.16 2.58
C LEU A 83 11.12 -1.88 3.24
N PRO A 84 10.99 -3.16 3.62
CA PRO A 84 12.13 -3.94 4.09
C PRO A 84 13.24 -3.91 3.03
N GLU A 85 14.50 -3.81 3.46
CA GLU A 85 15.69 -3.54 2.64
C GLU A 85 15.87 -4.48 1.43
N ASN A 86 15.19 -5.63 1.46
CA ASN A 86 15.18 -6.65 0.42
C ASN A 86 14.25 -6.33 -0.76
N TRP A 87 13.42 -5.28 -0.68
CA TRP A 87 12.52 -4.85 -1.75
C TRP A 87 13.09 -3.62 -2.44
N LYS A 88 14.17 -3.84 -3.19
CA LYS A 88 14.70 -2.79 -4.08
C LYS A 88 13.94 -2.85 -5.41
N PRO A 89 13.33 -1.75 -5.86
CA PRO A 89 12.75 -1.70 -7.20
C PRO A 89 13.87 -1.91 -8.22
N VAL A 90 13.66 -2.83 -9.16
CA VAL A 90 14.55 -2.95 -10.32
C VAL A 90 14.46 -1.65 -11.09
N ARG A 91 15.61 -1.00 -11.32
CA ARG A 91 15.65 0.17 -12.20
C ARG A 91 15.51 -0.35 -13.63
N ASP A 92 14.46 0.08 -14.31
CA ASP A 92 14.30 -0.15 -15.74
C ASP A 92 15.53 0.44 -16.46
N VAL A 93 16.23 -0.40 -17.24
CA VAL A 93 17.40 0.00 -18.02
C VAL A 93 17.01 0.90 -19.20
N ASP A 94 15.73 0.87 -19.58
CA ASP A 94 15.16 1.71 -20.61
C ASP A 94 14.17 2.66 -19.94
N GLY A 95 14.52 3.95 -19.91
CA GLY A 95 13.78 5.01 -19.23
C GLY A 95 12.42 5.35 -19.86
N ASP A 96 11.50 4.40 -19.85
CA ASP A 96 10.09 4.60 -20.17
C ASP A 96 9.25 4.09 -18.99
N GLY A 97 8.30 4.92 -18.53
CA GLY A 97 7.58 4.80 -17.26
C GLY A 97 6.60 3.62 -17.18
N GLY A 98 7.11 2.39 -17.27
CA GLY A 98 6.39 1.14 -17.12
C GLY A 98 6.21 0.69 -15.66
N ALA A 99 5.32 -0.28 -15.45
CA ALA A 99 4.99 -0.84 -14.15
C ALA A 99 6.23 -1.46 -13.46
N LYS A 100 6.54 -1.00 -12.24
CA LYS A 100 7.67 -1.47 -11.44
C LYS A 100 7.45 -2.95 -11.04
N VAL A 101 8.24 -3.85 -11.62
CA VAL A 101 8.22 -5.28 -11.29
C VAL A 101 9.09 -5.51 -10.06
N PHE A 102 8.51 -6.07 -8.99
CA PHE A 102 9.24 -6.53 -7.82
C PHE A 102 9.61 -7.99 -8.00
N ILE A 103 10.90 -8.27 -8.21
CA ILE A 103 11.42 -9.64 -8.27
C ILE A 103 11.94 -9.99 -6.88
N GLN A 104 11.35 -11.02 -6.27
CA GLN A 104 11.90 -11.67 -5.10
C GLN A 104 13.22 -12.33 -5.53
N THR A 105 14.35 -11.68 -5.23
CA THR A 105 15.68 -12.29 -5.42
C THR A 105 15.74 -13.56 -4.58
N GLY A 106 16.14 -14.66 -5.22
CA GLY A 106 16.03 -16.03 -4.70
C GLY A 106 16.53 -16.22 -3.26
N SER A 107 15.84 -17.10 -2.55
CA SER A 107 16.18 -17.52 -1.19
C SER A 107 17.62 -18.03 -1.10
N LYS A 108 18.29 -17.72 0.01
CA LYS A 108 19.61 -18.26 0.43
C LYS A 108 19.67 -19.80 0.59
N MET A 109 18.60 -20.51 0.22
CA MET A 109 18.56 -21.97 0.18
C MET A 109 19.01 -22.56 -1.17
N ASN A 110 19.21 -21.73 -2.21
CA ASN A 110 19.65 -22.21 -3.53
C ASN A 110 21.17 -22.44 -3.66
N ASP A 111 21.96 -22.09 -2.64
CA ASP A 111 23.43 -22.25 -2.61
C ASP A 111 23.89 -23.42 -1.72
N LEU A 112 22.98 -24.30 -1.30
CA LEU A 112 23.40 -25.59 -0.78
C LEU A 112 23.81 -26.44 -1.98
N GLN A 113 25.11 -26.37 -2.32
CA GLN A 113 25.76 -27.43 -3.07
C GLN A 113 25.46 -28.73 -2.32
N ASP A 114 24.77 -29.64 -3.01
CA ASP A 114 24.70 -31.04 -2.64
C ASP A 114 26.13 -31.59 -2.58
N GLU A 115 26.80 -31.46 -1.44
CA GLU A 115 28.00 -32.25 -1.14
C GLU A 115 27.55 -33.67 -0.85
N GLU A 116 27.26 -34.37 -1.95
CA GLU A 116 27.12 -35.80 -2.05
C GLU A 116 28.50 -36.45 -1.81
N GLU A 117 28.83 -36.76 -0.55
CA GLU A 117 29.81 -37.82 -0.27
C GLU A 117 29.54 -38.47 1.09
N THR A 118 28.67 -39.47 1.12
CA THR A 118 28.77 -40.55 2.10
C THR A 118 29.43 -41.77 1.44
N PRO A 119 30.72 -42.04 1.68
CA PRO A 119 31.25 -43.37 1.52
C PRO A 119 31.14 -44.12 2.86
N PHE A 120 30.54 -45.31 2.78
CA PHE A 120 30.37 -46.36 3.80
C PHE A 120 31.26 -46.32 5.05
#